data_AF-A0A537MA72-F1
#
_entry.id   AF-A0A537MA72-F1
#
_cell.length_a   1.000
_cell.length_b   1.000
_cell.length_c   1.000
_cell.angle_alpha   90.00
_cell.angle_beta   90.00
_cell.angle_gamma   90.00
#
_symmetry.space_group_name_H-M   'P 1'
#
loop_
_entity.id
_entity.type
_entity.pdbx_description
1 polymer ?
#
loop_
_entity_poly.entity_id
_entity_poly.type
_entity_poly.pdbx_seq_one_letter_code
_entity_poly.pdbx_strand_id
1 'polypeptide(L)' 'MADTYDLIVLGSGPGGYVAAIRASQLGLKVAIVEREKLGGICL' A
#
# COMPACT_ATOMS: atom_id res chain seq x y z
N MET A 1 16.33 -7.90 11.30
CA MET A 1 15.83 -8.93 10.37
C MET A 1 14.90 -8.23 9.40
N ALA A 2 14.87 -8.59 8.12
CA ALA A 2 13.91 -8.01 7.18
C ALA A 2 12.54 -8.68 7.37
N ASP A 3 11.47 -7.89 7.37
CA ASP A 3 10.09 -8.40 7.38
C ASP A 3 9.69 -8.92 5.99
N THR A 4 9.12 -10.11 5.93
CA THR A 4 8.55 -10.66 4.69
C THR A 4 7.13 -10.12 4.48
N TYR A 5 6.81 -9.70 3.27
CA TYR A 5 5.49 -9.25 2.82
C TYR A 5 5.14 -9.97 1.52
N ASP A 6 3.85 -10.22 1.29
CA ASP A 6 3.37 -10.82 0.04
C ASP A 6 3.26 -9.77 -1.08
N LEU A 7 3.03 -8.51 -0.71
CA LEU A 7 2.94 -7.37 -1.63
C LEU A 7 3.48 -6.10 -0.97
N ILE A 8 4.31 -5.36 -1.70
CA ILE A 8 4.74 -4.00 -1.32
C ILE A 8 4.25 -3.03 -2.38
N VAL A 9 3.46 -2.03 -1.98
CA VAL A 9 2.96 -0.97 -2.85
C VAL A 9 3.79 0.29 -2.64
N LEU A 10 4.38 0.81 -3.72
CA LEU A 10 5.13 2.07 -3.70
C LEU A 10 4.20 3.21 -4.15
N GLY A 11 3.91 4.13 -3.24
CA GLY A 11 2.97 5.23 -3.43
C GLY A 11 1.56 4.91 -2.94
N SER A 12 0.96 5.87 -2.26
CA SER A 12 -0.34 5.76 -1.57
C SER A 12 -1.41 6.68 -2.15
N GLY A 13 -1.27 7.06 -3.42
CA GLY A 13 -2.32 7.75 -4.17
C GLY A 13 -3.58 6.89 -4.40
N PRO A 14 -4.59 7.38 -5.13
CA PRO A 14 -5.88 6.70 -5.33
C PRO A 14 -5.76 5.26 -5.81
N GLY A 15 -4.82 4.98 -6.72
CA GLY A 15 -4.57 3.60 -7.15
C GLY A 15 -3.85 2.76 -6.09
N GLY A 16 -2.86 3.35 -5.41
CA GLY A 16 -1.97 2.66 -4.48
C GLY A 16 -2.67 2.18 -3.22
N TYR A 17 -3.34 3.08 -2.50
CA TYR A 17 -4.03 2.70 -1.27
C TYR A 17 -5.22 1.76 -1.55
N VAL A 18 -5.94 1.95 -2.66
CA VAL A 18 -7.06 1.06 -3.03
C VAL A 18 -6.56 -0.35 -3.36
N ALA A 19 -5.47 -0.47 -4.13
CA ALA A 19 -4.84 -1.76 -4.42
C ALA A 19 -4.36 -2.46 -3.14
N ALA A 20 -3.70 -1.72 -2.25
CA ALA A 20 -3.22 -2.26 -0.98
C ALA A 20 -4.37 -2.73 -0.06
N ILE A 21 -5.45 -1.95 0.05
CA ILE A 21 -6.66 -2.34 0.80
C ILE A 21 -7.25 -3.61 0.19
N ARG A 22 -7.40 -3.66 -1.13
CA ARG A 22 -8.00 -4.83 -1.79
C ARG A 22 -7.13 -6.09 -1.60
N ALA A 23 -5.81 -5.96 -1.71
CA ALA A 23 -4.89 -7.08 -1.46
C ALA A 23 -4.95 -7.56 0.00
N SER A 24 -5.02 -6.64 0.96
CA SER A 24 -5.18 -7.00 2.38
C SER A 24 -6.50 -7.72 2.65
N GLN A 25 -7.60 -7.29 2.03
CA GLN A 25 -8.90 -7.99 2.11
C GLN A 25 -8.86 -9.41 1.51
N LEU A 26 -7.96 -9.66 0.56
CA LEU A 26 -7.74 -10.99 -0.02
C LEU A 26 -6.77 -11.85 0.82
N GLY A 27 -6.34 -11.37 1.98
CA GLY A 27 -5.51 -12.12 2.93
C GLY A 27 -4.01 -11.95 2.75
N LEU A 28 -3.55 -11.07 1.87
CA LEU A 28 -2.12 -10.80 1.70
C LEU A 28 -1.59 -9.94 2.86
N LYS A 29 -0.37 -10.22 3.32
CA LYS A 29 0.39 -9.31 4.18
C LYS A 29 0.98 -8.20 3.31
N VAL A 30 0.37 -7.01 3.36
CA VAL A 30 0.71 -5.88 2.49
C VAL A 30 1.48 -4.80 3.25
N ALA A 31 2.49 -4.21 2.61
CA ALA A 31 3.11 -2.95 3.03
C ALA A 31 2.86 -1.85 2.00
N ILE A 32 2.66 -0.62 2.46
CA ILE A 32 2.68 0.59 1.61
C ILE A 32 3.89 1.42 2.00
N VAL A 33 4.63 1.92 1.01
CA VAL A 33 5.69 2.90 1.20
C VAL A 33 5.24 4.20 0.54
N GLU A 34 5.08 5.24 1.33
CA GLU A 34 4.79 6.60 0.87
C GLU A 34 5.84 7.55 1.44
N ARG A 35 6.29 8.50 0.63
CA ARG A 35 7.22 9.54 1.07
C ARG A 35 6.45 10.74 1.67
N GLU A 36 5.34 11.10 1.05
CA GLU A 36 4.56 12.29 1.37
C GLU A 36 3.32 11.91 2.22
N LYS A 37 2.12 12.32 1.79
CA LYS A 37 0.86 12.08 2.49
C LYS A 37 0.07 10.94 1.87
N LEU A 38 -0.61 10.18 2.74
CA LEU A 38 -1.59 9.18 2.31
C LEU A 38 -2.71 9.83 1.48
N GLY A 39 -3.06 9.18 0.38
CA GLY A 39 -4.06 9.69 -0.57
C GLY A 39 -3.47 10.38 -1.80
N GLY A 40 -2.17 10.70 -1.76
CA GLY A 40 -1.47 11.34 -2.89
C GLY A 40 -2.08 12.70 -3.22
N ILE A 41 -2.11 13.07 -4.51
CA ILE A 41 -2.56 14.40 -4.96
C ILE A 41 -4.09 14.60 -4.87
N CYS A 42 -4.86 13.52 -4.82
CA CYS A 42 -6.33 13.60 -4.91
C CYS A 42 -7.03 13.85 -3.57
N LEU A 43 -6.29 13.75 -2.46
CA LEU A 43 -6.75 14.00 -1.10
C LEU A 43 -5.88 15.07 -0.44
#